data_AF-A0A1S4G6D1-F1
#
_entry.id   AF-A0A1S4G6D1-F1
#
_cell.length_a   1.000
_cell.length_b   1.000
_cell.length_c   1.000
_cell.angle_alpha   90.00
_cell.angle_beta   90.00
_cell.angle_gamma   90.00
#
_symmetry.space_group_name_H-M   'P 1'
#
loop_
_entity.id
_entity.type
_entity.pdbx_description
1 polymer ?
#
loop_
_entity_poly.entity_id
_entity_poly.type
_entity_poly.pdbx_seq_one_letter_code
_entity_poly.pdbx_strand_id
1 'polypeptide(L)'
;MFSIFKIFRIKTCDWWLMKINEIHHFLFNKGLEGDCFWLLDVLLLLGGIESTWSSRWKGKQLVRYFTNALFTFQTIVFILQFHQAMIDKQQNTASVVLQVIKLAAISVTILKLVVLIVLTNSIALVKIFVSSSHVKSGNDSFDKIEQMKLKQSSNIIMGVVYVLIIAETIFLSIPNKATEIAFSAPHALAWTNKYGSAIFQFLIISLLPIGTYPRFFSNITTTAILLLGMRMKLKMLAHRYERMLKLCCLEDDYYYDCLRRELKVALKQHMEYWRNLRIIKDLVGKMFFVVHYFAIFSIGALFYISKDIGLNFMSLAIVGTILFMLQEYYVWCYLIDLFQDEVASIGNIIFELSSQIPYVGRRHSEYVQIKTSLMIISINNGSGFKMSCCGLFRISTTGFVSLIDIVYSVLMFLINVG
;
A
#
# COMPACT_ATOMS: atom_id res chain seq x y z
N MET A 1 -39.82 -27.28 -3.59
CA MET A 1 -38.91 -26.11 -3.57
C MET A 1 -37.45 -26.44 -3.19
N PHE A 2 -37.04 -27.72 -3.14
CA PHE A 2 -35.65 -28.14 -2.81
C PHE A 2 -34.81 -28.54 -4.04
N SER A 3 -35.41 -28.76 -5.22
CA SER A 3 -34.66 -29.17 -6.42
C SER A 3 -34.09 -28.01 -7.25
N ILE A 4 -34.72 -26.82 -7.20
CA ILE A 4 -34.27 -25.62 -7.93
C ILE A 4 -32.98 -25.05 -7.31
N PHE A 5 -32.82 -25.13 -5.98
CA PHE A 5 -31.61 -24.69 -5.29
C PHE A 5 -30.39 -25.59 -5.57
N LYS A 6 -30.60 -26.88 -5.85
CA LYS A 6 -29.51 -27.83 -6.16
C LYS A 6 -28.94 -27.60 -7.57
N ILE A 7 -29.80 -27.29 -8.54
CA ILE A 7 -29.39 -27.01 -9.93
C ILE A 7 -28.69 -25.65 -10.05
N PHE A 8 -29.14 -24.63 -9.29
CA PHE A 8 -28.46 -23.33 -9.27
C PHE A 8 -27.08 -23.41 -8.60
N ARG A 9 -26.92 -24.23 -7.56
CA ARG A 9 -25.65 -24.41 -6.83
C ARG A 9 -24.58 -25.13 -7.66
N ILE A 10 -24.96 -26.10 -8.51
CA ILE A 10 -23.98 -26.86 -9.33
C ILE A 10 -23.53 -26.02 -10.54
N LYS A 11 -24.46 -25.38 -11.28
CA LYS A 11 -24.10 -24.55 -12.45
C LYS A 11 -23.33 -23.27 -12.09
N THR A 12 -23.59 -22.67 -10.93
CA THR A 12 -22.79 -21.53 -10.45
C THR A 12 -21.42 -21.98 -9.98
N CYS A 13 -21.29 -23.16 -9.36
CA CYS A 13 -20.00 -23.66 -8.90
C CYS A 13 -19.07 -23.99 -10.07
N ASP A 14 -19.55 -24.62 -11.14
CA ASP A 14 -18.73 -24.91 -12.33
C ASP A 14 -18.31 -23.64 -13.09
N TRP A 15 -19.21 -22.65 -13.19
CA TRP A 15 -18.86 -21.35 -13.77
C TRP A 15 -17.85 -20.59 -12.90
N TRP A 16 -18.00 -20.62 -11.58
CA TRP A 16 -17.03 -20.04 -10.65
C TRP A 16 -15.70 -20.79 -10.69
N LEU A 17 -15.67 -22.12 -10.80
CA LEU A 17 -14.44 -22.91 -10.90
C LEU A 17 -13.70 -22.69 -12.22
N MET A 18 -14.41 -22.63 -13.36
CA MET A 18 -13.78 -22.23 -14.63
C MET A 18 -13.17 -20.83 -14.54
N LYS A 19 -13.90 -19.89 -13.92
CA LYS A 19 -13.43 -18.52 -13.76
C LYS A 19 -12.30 -18.42 -12.75
N ILE A 20 -12.28 -19.25 -11.71
CA ILE A 20 -11.17 -19.38 -10.76
C ILE A 20 -9.95 -19.96 -11.47
N ASN A 21 -10.11 -20.96 -12.35
CA ASN A 21 -9.00 -21.49 -13.14
C ASN A 21 -8.49 -20.49 -14.18
N GLU A 22 -9.36 -19.71 -14.82
CA GLU A 22 -8.97 -18.58 -15.65
C GLU A 22 -8.23 -17.53 -14.81
N ILE A 23 -8.76 -17.14 -13.65
CA ILE A 23 -8.14 -16.19 -12.73
C ILE A 23 -6.80 -16.72 -12.22
N HIS A 24 -6.69 -18.02 -11.92
CA HIS A 24 -5.45 -18.67 -11.49
C HIS A 24 -4.42 -18.70 -12.63
N HIS A 25 -4.84 -19.07 -13.84
CA HIS A 25 -4.00 -19.01 -15.03
C HIS A 25 -3.60 -17.56 -15.38
N PHE A 26 -4.44 -16.57 -15.11
CA PHE A 26 -4.18 -15.15 -15.31
C PHE A 26 -3.24 -14.56 -14.23
N LEU A 27 -3.44 -14.96 -12.96
CA LEU A 27 -2.63 -14.61 -11.80
C LEU A 27 -1.21 -15.16 -11.93
N PHE A 28 -1.07 -16.40 -12.41
CA PHE A 28 0.20 -17.11 -12.42
C PHE A 28 0.90 -17.15 -13.77
N ASN A 29 0.21 -17.09 -14.91
CA ASN A 29 0.85 -17.46 -16.18
C ASN A 29 0.65 -16.56 -17.40
N LYS A 30 -0.26 -15.58 -17.42
CA LYS A 30 -0.42 -14.66 -18.57
C LYS A 30 -1.41 -13.52 -18.28
N GLY A 31 -1.04 -12.58 -17.40
CA GLY A 31 -1.63 -11.24 -17.49
C GLY A 31 -1.32 -10.64 -18.87
N LEU A 32 -2.20 -9.77 -19.40
CA LEU A 32 -1.96 -9.00 -20.63
C LEU A 32 -0.48 -8.59 -20.65
N GLU A 33 0.28 -9.04 -21.65
CA GLU A 33 1.74 -8.93 -21.67
C GLU A 33 2.19 -7.50 -21.32
N GLY A 34 2.67 -7.31 -20.08
CA GLY A 34 3.38 -6.10 -19.66
C GLY A 34 2.82 -5.33 -18.46
N ASP A 35 1.58 -5.54 -18.00
CA ASP A 35 1.03 -4.65 -16.95
C ASP A 35 1.14 -5.22 -15.52
N CYS A 36 2.06 -4.66 -14.73
CA CYS A 36 2.24 -5.00 -13.31
C CYS A 36 1.17 -4.41 -12.38
N PHE A 37 0.28 -3.54 -12.89
CA PHE A 37 -0.73 -2.84 -12.11
C PHE A 37 -2.14 -3.44 -12.25
N TRP A 38 -2.34 -4.47 -13.07
CA TRP A 38 -3.69 -4.99 -13.35
C TRP A 38 -4.44 -5.46 -12.09
N LEU A 39 -3.79 -6.28 -11.24
CA LEU A 39 -4.40 -6.73 -9.98
C LEU A 39 -4.69 -5.57 -9.03
N LEU A 40 -3.81 -4.57 -9.00
CA LEU A 40 -4.02 -3.37 -8.21
C LEU A 40 -5.26 -2.60 -8.68
N ASP A 41 -5.47 -2.50 -9.99
CA ASP A 41 -6.64 -1.84 -10.56
C ASP A 41 -7.94 -2.61 -10.28
N VAL A 42 -7.89 -3.94 -10.20
CA VAL A 42 -9.02 -4.77 -9.73
C VAL A 42 -9.32 -4.49 -8.25
N LEU A 43 -8.29 -4.40 -7.39
CA LEU A 43 -8.47 -4.06 -5.98
C LEU A 43 -9.04 -2.64 -5.79
N LEU A 44 -8.57 -1.66 -6.58
CA LEU A 44 -9.11 -0.30 -6.58
C LEU A 44 -10.58 -0.28 -7.01
N LEU A 45 -10.95 -1.06 -8.03
CA LEU A 45 -12.33 -1.21 -8.46
C LEU A 45 -13.22 -1.82 -7.37
N LEU A 46 -12.73 -2.84 -6.65
CA LEU A 46 -13.41 -3.40 -5.48
C LEU A 46 -13.49 -2.39 -4.32
N GLY A 47 -12.51 -1.51 -4.20
CA GLY A 47 -12.53 -0.36 -3.30
C GLY A 47 -13.46 0.76 -3.74
N GLY A 48 -14.11 0.65 -4.91
CA GLY A 48 -15.02 1.64 -5.45
C GLY A 48 -14.35 2.83 -6.15
N ILE A 49 -13.03 2.77 -6.38
CA ILE A 49 -12.26 3.80 -7.08
C ILE A 49 -12.17 3.44 -8.57
N GLU A 50 -12.40 4.42 -9.45
CA GLU A 50 -12.20 4.25 -10.89
C GLU A 50 -10.73 4.43 -11.25
N SER A 51 -10.12 3.40 -11.83
CA SER A 51 -8.81 3.50 -12.48
C SER A 51 -8.96 3.59 -14.00
N THR A 52 -8.00 4.25 -14.66
CA THR A 52 -8.00 4.42 -16.12
C THR A 52 -8.08 3.10 -16.89
N TRP A 53 -7.49 2.03 -16.37
CA TRP A 53 -7.52 0.69 -17.00
C TRP A 53 -8.78 -0.10 -16.69
N SER A 54 -9.34 0.01 -15.48
CA SER A 54 -10.63 -0.60 -15.13
C SER A 54 -11.77 -0.07 -16.00
N SER A 55 -11.57 1.06 -16.66
CA SER A 55 -12.58 1.71 -17.50
C SER A 55 -13.09 0.83 -18.65
N ARG A 56 -12.30 -0.16 -19.10
CA ARG A 56 -12.60 -1.07 -20.22
C ARG A 56 -13.44 -2.29 -19.83
N TRP A 57 -13.67 -2.52 -18.54
CA TRP A 57 -14.33 -3.74 -18.06
C TRP A 57 -15.86 -3.67 -18.18
N LYS A 58 -16.45 -4.65 -18.89
CA LYS A 58 -17.91 -4.82 -18.95
C LYS A 58 -18.43 -5.18 -17.56
N GLY A 59 -19.23 -4.30 -16.97
CA GLY A 59 -19.76 -4.48 -15.61
C GLY A 59 -19.05 -3.70 -14.50
N LYS A 60 -18.04 -2.87 -14.83
CA LYS A 60 -17.34 -2.03 -13.84
C LYS A 60 -18.30 -1.19 -12.98
N GLN A 61 -19.34 -0.62 -13.61
CA GLN A 61 -20.30 0.23 -12.94
C GLN A 61 -21.09 -0.57 -11.90
N LEU A 62 -21.52 -1.79 -12.23
CA LEU A 62 -22.27 -2.65 -11.32
C LEU A 62 -21.43 -3.02 -10.10
N VAL A 63 -20.17 -3.46 -10.29
CA VAL A 63 -19.26 -3.79 -9.19
C VAL A 63 -19.00 -2.57 -8.30
N ARG A 64 -18.78 -1.40 -8.90
CA ARG A 64 -18.56 -0.15 -8.18
C ARG A 64 -19.79 0.28 -7.37
N TYR A 65 -20.98 0.28 -7.99
CA TYR A 65 -22.21 0.64 -7.30
C TYR A 65 -22.51 -0.34 -6.16
N PHE A 66 -22.34 -1.64 -6.39
CA PHE A 66 -22.55 -2.66 -5.37
C PHE A 66 -21.60 -2.49 -4.18
N THR A 67 -20.29 -2.37 -4.42
CA THR A 67 -19.29 -2.23 -3.35
C THR A 67 -19.43 -0.90 -2.60
N ASN A 68 -19.77 0.20 -3.28
CA ASN A 68 -20.04 1.49 -2.64
C ASN A 68 -21.32 1.45 -1.82
N ALA A 69 -22.42 0.89 -2.34
CA ALA A 69 -23.67 0.74 -1.61
C ALA A 69 -23.48 -0.11 -0.35
N LEU A 70 -22.74 -1.22 -0.47
CA LEU A 70 -22.40 -2.10 0.66
C LEU A 70 -21.61 -1.36 1.74
N PHE A 71 -20.59 -0.58 1.36
CA PHE A 71 -19.78 0.18 2.32
C PHE A 71 -20.57 1.32 2.99
N THR A 72 -21.40 2.04 2.23
CA THR A 72 -22.30 3.05 2.77
C THR A 72 -23.28 2.42 3.77
N PHE A 73 -23.87 1.27 3.42
CA PHE A 73 -24.75 0.52 4.32
C PHE A 73 -24.02 0.12 5.62
N GLN A 74 -22.82 -0.47 5.52
CA GLN A 74 -22.00 -0.84 6.68
C GLN A 74 -21.66 0.39 7.54
N THR A 75 -21.32 1.51 6.92
CA THR A 75 -21.01 2.78 7.60
C THR A 75 -22.22 3.29 8.40
N ILE A 76 -23.40 3.30 7.79
CA ILE A 76 -24.65 3.71 8.47
C ILE A 76 -24.92 2.82 9.68
N VAL A 77 -24.77 1.50 9.52
CA VAL A 77 -24.96 0.55 10.63
C VAL A 77 -24.00 0.84 11.78
N PHE A 78 -22.72 1.09 11.50
CA PHE A 78 -21.73 1.40 12.53
C PHE A 78 -21.99 2.74 13.23
N ILE A 79 -22.46 3.76 12.50
CA ILE A 79 -22.89 5.03 13.09
C ILE A 79 -24.08 4.82 14.02
N LEU A 80 -25.07 4.01 13.61
CA LEU A 80 -26.22 3.68 14.44
C LEU A 80 -25.82 2.89 15.70
N GLN A 81 -24.91 1.92 15.58
CA GLN A 81 -24.37 1.18 16.73
C GLN A 81 -23.65 2.11 17.71
N PHE A 82 -22.84 3.03 17.20
CA PHE A 82 -22.17 4.04 18.03
C PHE A 82 -23.16 4.96 18.75
N HIS A 83 -24.13 5.51 18.01
CA HIS A 83 -25.16 6.39 18.58
C HIS A 83 -25.97 5.70 19.67
N GLN A 84 -26.33 4.43 19.47
CA GLN A 84 -27.03 3.64 20.47
C GLN A 84 -26.16 3.40 21.72
N ALA A 85 -24.89 3.03 21.54
CA ALA A 85 -23.97 2.82 22.66
C ALA A 85 -23.75 4.08 23.51
N MET A 86 -23.85 5.27 22.90
CA MET A 86 -23.75 6.55 23.62
C MET A 86 -25.00 6.91 24.41
N ILE A 87 -26.19 6.50 23.96
CA ILE A 87 -27.47 6.77 24.63
C ILE A 87 -27.71 5.79 25.78
N ASP A 88 -27.34 4.52 25.57
CA ASP A 88 -27.57 3.46 26.52
C ASP A 88 -26.61 3.56 27.71
N LYS A 89 -27.05 4.28 28.75
CA LYS A 89 -26.28 4.53 30.00
C LYS A 89 -25.86 3.26 30.74
N GLN A 90 -26.42 2.10 30.38
CA GLN A 90 -26.19 0.83 31.04
C GLN A 90 -25.08 -0.02 30.40
N GLN A 91 -24.47 0.43 29.29
CA GLN A 91 -23.42 -0.34 28.61
C GLN A 91 -22.05 -0.22 29.29
N ASN A 92 -21.33 -1.34 29.29
CA ASN A 92 -19.93 -1.41 29.72
C ASN A 92 -19.06 -0.45 28.89
N THR A 93 -18.16 0.28 29.55
CA THR A 93 -17.22 1.22 28.92
C THR A 93 -16.43 0.59 27.76
N ALA A 94 -16.00 -0.67 27.90
CA ALA A 94 -15.31 -1.42 26.85
C ALA A 94 -16.14 -1.56 25.55
N SER A 95 -17.47 -1.70 25.66
CA SER A 95 -18.36 -1.75 24.48
C SER A 95 -18.37 -0.40 23.75
N VAL A 96 -18.46 0.70 24.50
CA VAL A 96 -18.42 2.06 23.93
C VAL A 96 -17.09 2.29 23.21
N VAL A 97 -15.96 1.95 23.85
CA VAL A 97 -14.62 2.08 23.23
C VAL A 97 -14.52 1.24 21.96
N LEU A 98 -15.06 0.02 21.94
CA LEU A 98 -15.09 -0.82 20.73
C LEU A 98 -15.86 -0.14 19.58
N GLN A 99 -17.01 0.49 19.86
CA GLN A 99 -17.76 1.22 18.83
C GLN A 99 -16.99 2.46 18.34
N VAL A 100 -16.28 3.17 19.22
CA VAL A 100 -15.41 4.29 18.84
C VAL A 100 -14.30 3.82 17.89
N ILE A 101 -13.65 2.68 18.19
CA ILE A 101 -12.61 2.12 17.31
C ILE A 101 -13.17 1.81 15.92
N LYS A 102 -14.36 1.20 15.83
CA LYS A 102 -14.99 0.92 14.53
C LYS A 102 -15.26 2.20 13.75
N LEU A 103 -15.80 3.22 14.42
CA LEU A 103 -16.07 4.51 13.78
C LEU A 103 -14.76 5.14 13.28
N ALA A 104 -13.71 5.12 14.09
CA ALA A 104 -12.38 5.60 13.71
C ALA A 104 -11.81 4.82 12.51
N ALA A 105 -11.98 3.50 12.47
CA ALA A 105 -11.53 2.66 11.35
C ALA A 105 -12.24 3.01 10.03
N ILE A 106 -13.54 3.32 10.08
CA ILE A 106 -14.30 3.79 8.92
C ILE A 106 -13.81 5.19 8.51
N SER A 107 -13.67 6.12 9.46
CA SER A 107 -13.16 7.46 9.20
C SER A 107 -11.80 7.42 8.52
N VAL A 108 -10.90 6.53 8.97
CA VAL A 108 -9.58 6.32 8.38
C VAL A 108 -9.68 5.70 6.99
N THR A 109 -10.58 4.74 6.79
CA THR A 109 -10.83 4.17 5.46
C THR A 109 -11.32 5.24 4.48
N ILE A 110 -12.24 6.11 4.90
CA ILE A 110 -12.72 7.25 4.11
C ILE A 110 -11.58 8.22 3.83
N LEU A 111 -10.77 8.57 4.84
CA LEU A 111 -9.64 9.48 4.66
C LEU A 111 -8.59 8.92 3.70
N LYS A 112 -8.25 7.63 3.82
CA LYS A 112 -7.37 6.91 2.87
C LYS A 112 -7.94 6.97 1.44
N LEU A 113 -9.25 6.76 1.27
CA LEU A 113 -9.91 6.89 -0.03
C LEU A 113 -9.88 8.31 -0.59
N VAL A 114 -10.15 9.32 0.24
CA VAL A 114 -10.09 10.73 -0.16
C VAL A 114 -8.68 11.08 -0.64
N VAL A 115 -7.63 10.65 0.08
CA VAL A 115 -6.25 10.88 -0.36
C VAL A 115 -5.96 10.19 -1.70
N LEU A 116 -6.43 8.95 -1.91
CA LEU A 116 -6.30 8.27 -3.20
C LEU A 116 -7.02 9.02 -4.33
N ILE A 117 -8.26 9.47 -4.10
CA ILE A 117 -9.08 10.19 -5.09
C ILE A 117 -8.39 11.51 -5.46
N VAL A 118 -8.00 12.31 -4.46
CA VAL A 118 -7.31 13.59 -4.65
C VAL A 118 -6.00 13.41 -5.41
N LEU A 119 -5.28 12.33 -5.15
CA LEU A 119 -3.99 12.03 -5.79
C LEU A 119 -4.10 11.08 -6.98
N THR A 120 -5.31 10.80 -7.51
CA THR A 120 -5.47 9.80 -8.59
C THR A 120 -4.72 10.19 -9.85
N ASN A 121 -4.75 11.48 -10.23
CA ASN A 121 -4.00 11.98 -11.40
C ASN A 121 -2.48 11.82 -11.21
N SER A 122 -2.00 12.20 -10.02
CA SER A 122 -0.61 12.05 -9.60
C SER A 122 -0.16 10.58 -9.61
N ILE A 123 -0.98 9.67 -9.09
CA ILE A 123 -0.75 8.22 -9.12
C ILE A 123 -0.69 7.72 -10.56
N ALA A 124 -1.61 8.14 -11.42
CA ALA A 124 -1.65 7.75 -12.83
C ALA A 124 -0.37 8.18 -13.57
N LEU A 125 0.12 9.40 -13.32
CA LEU A 125 1.38 9.88 -13.88
C LEU A 125 2.56 9.00 -13.47
N VAL A 126 2.65 8.61 -12.19
CA VAL A 126 3.73 7.73 -11.72
C VAL A 126 3.58 6.32 -12.28
N LYS A 127 2.35 5.76 -12.36
CA LYS A 127 2.11 4.46 -13.01
C LYS A 127 2.60 4.47 -14.46
N ILE A 128 2.24 5.50 -15.23
CA ILE A 128 2.70 5.68 -16.61
C ILE A 128 4.23 5.76 -16.65
N PHE A 129 4.84 6.55 -15.78
CA PHE A 129 6.30 6.67 -15.70
C PHE A 129 6.98 5.32 -15.39
N VAL A 130 6.48 4.56 -14.42
CA VAL A 130 7.02 3.25 -14.04
C VAL A 130 6.89 2.25 -15.19
N SER A 131 5.75 2.24 -15.89
CA SER A 131 5.55 1.37 -17.06
C SER A 131 6.28 1.85 -18.31
N SER A 132 6.66 3.12 -18.38
CA SER A 132 7.30 3.69 -19.57
C SER A 132 8.73 3.17 -19.78
N SER A 133 9.21 3.27 -21.02
CA SER A 133 10.59 2.98 -21.38
C SER A 133 11.49 4.23 -21.38
N HIS A 134 11.07 5.33 -20.74
CA HIS A 134 11.81 6.61 -20.74
C HIS A 134 13.13 6.55 -19.97
N VAL A 135 13.15 5.86 -18.83
CA VAL A 135 14.37 5.55 -18.07
C VAL A 135 14.83 4.15 -18.44
N LYS A 136 16.05 4.07 -18.96
CA LYS A 136 16.72 2.84 -19.39
C LYS A 136 18.15 2.83 -18.87
N SER A 137 18.63 1.67 -18.43
CA SER A 137 20.06 1.48 -18.11
C SER A 137 20.95 1.46 -19.36
N GLY A 138 20.32 1.29 -20.53
CA GLY A 138 20.99 1.04 -21.80
C GLY A 138 21.51 -0.40 -21.94
N ASN A 139 21.13 -1.29 -21.02
CA ASN A 139 21.24 -2.74 -21.15
C ASN A 139 19.84 -3.35 -21.07
N ASP A 140 19.27 -3.71 -22.24
CA ASP A 140 17.90 -4.21 -22.32
C ASP A 140 17.68 -5.51 -21.53
N SER A 141 18.73 -6.33 -21.36
CA SER A 141 18.63 -7.56 -20.56
C SER A 141 18.45 -7.26 -19.07
N PHE A 142 19.22 -6.29 -18.54
CA PHE A 142 19.09 -5.83 -17.16
C PHE A 142 17.74 -5.17 -16.93
N ASP A 143 17.30 -4.31 -17.85
CA ASP A 143 16.02 -3.60 -17.74
C ASP A 143 14.84 -4.58 -17.70
N LYS A 144 14.88 -5.65 -18.52
CA LYS A 144 13.87 -6.72 -18.51
C LYS A 144 13.86 -7.50 -17.20
N ILE A 145 15.02 -7.84 -16.66
CA ILE A 145 15.13 -8.57 -15.38
C ILE A 145 14.52 -7.75 -14.24
N GLU A 146 14.85 -6.46 -14.14
CA GLU A 146 14.30 -5.59 -13.09
C GLU A 146 12.78 -5.38 -13.24
N GLN A 147 12.25 -5.28 -14.46
CA GLN A 147 10.80 -5.26 -14.71
C GLN A 147 10.11 -6.57 -14.30
N MET A 148 10.73 -7.72 -14.57
CA MET A 148 10.22 -9.02 -14.13
C MET A 148 10.16 -9.12 -12.61
N LYS A 149 11.19 -8.64 -11.90
CA LYS A 149 11.21 -8.59 -10.42
C LYS A 149 10.09 -7.70 -9.87
N LEU A 150 9.84 -6.54 -10.48
CA LEU A 150 8.73 -5.67 -10.11
C LEU A 150 7.39 -6.39 -10.28
N LYS A 151 7.17 -7.01 -11.45
CA LYS A 151 5.93 -7.76 -11.74
C LYS A 151 5.72 -8.89 -10.74
N GLN A 152 6.76 -9.67 -10.45
CA GLN A 152 6.71 -10.75 -9.47
C GLN A 152 6.37 -10.22 -8.07
N SER A 153 7.03 -9.15 -7.64
CA SER A 153 6.79 -8.54 -6.33
C SER A 153 5.37 -7.97 -6.21
N SER A 154 4.88 -7.29 -7.25
CA SER A 154 3.51 -6.78 -7.33
C SER A 154 2.50 -7.93 -7.20
N ASN A 155 2.68 -9.01 -7.96
CA ASN A 155 1.80 -10.17 -7.91
C ASN A 155 1.81 -10.86 -6.53
N ILE A 156 2.97 -10.97 -5.89
CA ILE A 156 3.08 -11.53 -4.53
C ILE A 156 2.33 -10.66 -3.53
N ILE A 157 2.56 -9.34 -3.53
CA ILE A 157 1.89 -8.40 -2.61
C ILE A 157 0.37 -8.46 -2.80
N MET A 158 -0.09 -8.42 -4.05
CA MET A 158 -1.52 -8.50 -4.36
C MET A 158 -2.11 -9.85 -3.97
N GLY A 159 -1.39 -10.95 -4.23
CA GLY A 159 -1.79 -12.30 -3.83
C GLY A 159 -1.96 -12.41 -2.32
N VAL A 160 -1.00 -11.91 -1.53
CA VAL A 160 -1.09 -11.89 -0.06
C VAL A 160 -2.32 -11.10 0.40
N VAL A 161 -2.57 -9.93 -0.17
CA VAL A 161 -3.74 -9.11 0.21
C VAL A 161 -5.06 -9.79 -0.14
N TYR A 162 -5.17 -10.41 -1.32
CA TYR A 162 -6.38 -11.17 -1.68
C TYR A 162 -6.59 -12.39 -0.77
N VAL A 163 -5.53 -13.14 -0.48
CA VAL A 163 -5.59 -14.28 0.44
C VAL A 163 -6.04 -13.82 1.82
N LEU A 164 -5.52 -12.70 2.32
CA LEU A 164 -5.92 -12.14 3.61
C LEU A 164 -7.41 -11.73 3.60
N ILE A 165 -7.88 -11.04 2.56
CA ILE A 165 -9.30 -10.68 2.42
C ILE A 165 -10.19 -11.93 2.40
N ILE A 166 -9.80 -12.98 1.67
CA ILE A 166 -10.55 -14.25 1.59
C ILE A 166 -10.54 -14.97 2.94
N ALA A 167 -9.37 -15.08 3.59
CA ALA A 167 -9.23 -15.73 4.89
C ALA A 167 -10.11 -15.06 5.95
N GLU A 168 -10.11 -13.73 5.99
CA GLU A 168 -10.95 -12.94 6.89
C GLU A 168 -12.44 -13.07 6.58
N THR A 169 -12.79 -13.16 5.29
CA THR A 169 -14.18 -13.46 4.87
C THR A 169 -14.64 -14.83 5.37
N ILE A 170 -13.77 -15.85 5.28
CA ILE A 170 -14.07 -17.19 5.78
C ILE A 170 -14.18 -17.17 7.30
N PHE A 171 -13.24 -16.51 7.99
CA PHE A 171 -13.19 -16.44 9.44
C PHE A 171 -14.42 -15.74 10.03
N LEU A 172 -14.81 -14.60 9.47
CA LEU A 172 -16.02 -13.87 9.89
C LEU A 172 -17.32 -14.57 9.50
N SER A 173 -17.30 -15.47 8.51
CA SER A 173 -18.49 -16.25 8.14
C SER A 173 -18.81 -17.37 9.14
N ILE A 174 -17.88 -17.72 10.03
CA ILE A 174 -18.12 -18.70 11.09
C ILE A 174 -18.81 -17.98 12.26
N PRO A 175 -20.09 -18.27 12.56
CA PRO A 175 -20.82 -17.59 13.62
C PRO A 175 -20.21 -17.93 14.98
N ASN A 176 -19.80 -16.89 15.72
CA ASN A 176 -19.31 -17.00 17.09
C ASN A 176 -20.09 -16.02 18.01
N LYS A 177 -20.29 -16.39 19.28
CA LYS A 177 -20.86 -15.50 20.31
C LYS A 177 -20.09 -14.18 20.41
N ALA A 178 -18.77 -14.26 20.24
CA ALA A 178 -17.88 -13.10 20.21
C ALA A 178 -18.23 -12.11 19.08
N THR A 179 -18.41 -12.62 17.85
CA THR A 179 -18.82 -11.79 16.70
C THR A 179 -20.23 -11.27 16.84
N GLU A 180 -21.12 -12.01 17.49
CA GLU A 180 -22.50 -11.58 17.75
C GLU A 180 -22.56 -10.40 18.72
N ILE A 181 -21.75 -10.43 19.79
CA ILE A 181 -21.60 -9.31 20.73
C ILE A 181 -20.97 -8.11 20.03
N ALA A 182 -19.91 -8.33 19.24
CA ALA A 182 -19.22 -7.26 18.54
C ALA A 182 -20.11 -6.60 17.48
N PHE A 183 -20.93 -7.35 16.75
CA PHE A 183 -21.71 -6.85 15.61
C PHE A 183 -23.23 -6.92 15.83
N SER A 184 -23.68 -6.83 17.08
CA SER A 184 -25.10 -6.90 17.44
C SER A 184 -25.94 -5.89 16.64
N ALA A 185 -27.11 -6.32 16.17
CA ALA A 185 -28.00 -5.45 15.42
C ALA A 185 -28.45 -4.26 16.29
N PRO A 186 -28.38 -3.01 15.78
CA PRO A 186 -28.91 -1.88 16.53
C PRO A 186 -30.43 -2.03 16.67
N HIS A 187 -31.00 -1.61 17.80
CA HIS A 187 -32.42 -1.78 18.11
C HIS A 187 -33.33 -1.13 17.06
N ALA A 188 -32.89 -0.03 16.44
CA ALA A 188 -33.60 0.63 15.34
C ALA A 188 -33.77 -0.25 14.09
N LEU A 189 -32.89 -1.25 13.89
CA LEU A 189 -32.91 -2.19 12.78
C LEU A 189 -33.21 -3.63 13.22
N ALA A 190 -33.63 -3.82 14.48
CA ALA A 190 -34.05 -5.12 14.97
C ALA A 190 -35.35 -5.53 14.26
N TRP A 191 -35.22 -6.18 13.09
CA TRP A 191 -36.36 -6.74 12.39
C TRP A 191 -36.99 -7.80 13.27
N THR A 192 -38.30 -7.71 13.46
CA THR A 192 -39.10 -8.61 14.30
C THR A 192 -39.14 -10.05 13.78
N ASN A 193 -38.63 -10.33 12.58
CA ASN A 193 -38.65 -11.64 11.96
C ASN A 193 -37.27 -12.30 11.94
N LYS A 194 -37.19 -13.57 12.38
CA LYS A 194 -35.95 -14.36 12.51
C LYS A 194 -35.12 -14.41 11.21
N TYR A 195 -35.80 -14.49 10.07
CA TYR A 195 -35.16 -14.49 8.75
C TYR A 195 -34.51 -13.14 8.39
N GLY A 196 -35.13 -12.05 8.81
CA GLY A 196 -34.62 -10.69 8.59
C GLY A 196 -33.30 -10.45 9.29
N SER A 197 -33.24 -10.81 10.58
CA SER A 197 -32.02 -10.71 11.38
C SER A 197 -30.88 -11.55 10.80
N ALA A 198 -31.16 -12.76 10.32
CA ALA A 198 -30.15 -13.62 9.69
C ALA A 198 -29.57 -13.02 8.40
N ILE A 199 -30.43 -12.45 7.52
CA ILE A 199 -29.99 -11.77 6.30
C ILE A 199 -29.16 -10.54 6.64
N PHE A 200 -29.60 -9.75 7.63
CA PHE A 200 -28.88 -8.57 8.09
C PHE A 200 -27.49 -8.90 8.65
N GLN A 201 -27.40 -9.91 9.52
CA GLN A 201 -26.13 -10.40 10.06
C GLN A 201 -25.20 -10.91 8.95
N PHE A 202 -25.73 -11.62 7.95
CA PHE A 202 -24.94 -12.05 6.80
C PHE A 202 -24.39 -10.86 5.99
N LEU A 203 -25.23 -9.85 5.71
CA LEU A 203 -24.81 -8.66 4.95
C LEU A 203 -23.77 -7.82 5.68
N ILE A 204 -23.83 -7.77 7.01
CA ILE A 204 -22.85 -7.01 7.80
C ILE A 204 -21.60 -7.81 8.03
N ILE A 205 -21.70 -9.02 8.58
CA ILE A 205 -20.55 -9.78 9.06
C ILE A 205 -19.83 -10.45 7.89
N SER A 206 -20.54 -11.25 7.09
CA SER A 206 -19.92 -12.04 6.01
C SER A 206 -19.46 -11.18 4.83
N LEU A 207 -20.13 -10.05 4.56
CA LEU A 207 -19.71 -9.12 3.50
C LEU A 207 -18.87 -7.94 4.02
N LEU A 208 -18.53 -7.89 5.32
CA LEU A 208 -17.66 -6.83 5.86
C LEU A 208 -16.33 -6.76 5.12
N PRO A 209 -15.60 -7.87 4.92
CA PRO A 209 -14.28 -7.81 4.32
C PRO A 209 -14.36 -7.35 2.88
N ILE A 210 -15.36 -7.81 2.13
CA ILE A 210 -15.56 -7.41 0.73
C ILE A 210 -15.87 -5.91 0.62
N GLY A 211 -16.65 -5.34 1.54
CA GLY A 211 -16.97 -3.92 1.56
C GLY A 211 -15.82 -3.04 2.04
N THR A 212 -15.19 -3.38 3.16
CA THR A 212 -14.27 -2.47 3.86
C THR A 212 -12.80 -2.72 3.52
N TYR A 213 -12.38 -3.99 3.38
CA TYR A 213 -10.95 -4.30 3.32
C TYR A 213 -10.30 -3.91 1.99
N PRO A 214 -10.91 -4.11 0.80
CA PRO A 214 -10.37 -3.56 -0.45
C PRO A 214 -10.09 -2.07 -0.36
N ARG A 215 -10.97 -1.29 0.29
CA ARG A 215 -10.78 0.15 0.50
C ARG A 215 -9.59 0.42 1.41
N PHE A 216 -9.53 -0.28 2.55
CA PHE A 216 -8.46 -0.13 3.52
C PHE A 216 -7.08 -0.49 2.94
N PHE A 217 -6.98 -1.61 2.22
CA PHE A 217 -5.74 -2.11 1.63
C PHE A 217 -5.34 -1.41 0.33
N SER A 218 -6.28 -0.87 -0.43
CA SER A 218 -5.99 -0.24 -1.73
C SER A 218 -4.91 0.83 -1.64
N ASN A 219 -4.89 1.58 -0.55
CA ASN A 219 -3.89 2.59 -0.29
C ASN A 219 -2.49 1.98 -0.14
N ILE A 220 -2.30 1.11 0.85
CA ILE A 220 -0.98 0.54 1.13
C ILE A 220 -0.44 -0.22 -0.08
N THR A 221 -1.27 -1.01 -0.77
CA THR A 221 -0.83 -1.74 -1.96
C THR A 221 -0.48 -0.79 -3.11
N THR A 222 -1.27 0.25 -3.34
CA THR A 222 -0.96 1.25 -4.37
C THR A 222 0.39 1.90 -4.10
N THR A 223 0.60 2.42 -2.89
CA THR A 223 1.84 3.11 -2.59
C THR A 223 3.04 2.16 -2.54
N ALA A 224 2.88 0.94 -2.01
CA ALA A 224 3.94 -0.06 -2.00
C ALA A 224 4.40 -0.43 -3.42
N ILE A 225 3.45 -0.72 -4.33
CA ILE A 225 3.78 -1.09 -5.72
C ILE A 225 4.40 0.11 -6.45
N LEU A 226 3.92 1.33 -6.22
CA LEU A 226 4.52 2.54 -6.80
C LEU A 226 5.94 2.79 -6.27
N LEU A 227 6.18 2.61 -4.97
CA LEU A 227 7.52 2.71 -4.36
C LEU A 227 8.47 1.67 -4.96
N LEU A 228 8.03 0.43 -5.09
CA LEU A 228 8.82 -0.63 -5.74
C LEU A 228 9.10 -0.31 -7.22
N GLY A 229 8.12 0.26 -7.92
CA GLY A 229 8.29 0.73 -9.30
C GLY A 229 9.31 1.86 -9.44
N MET A 230 9.27 2.82 -8.51
CA MET A 230 10.28 3.88 -8.44
C MET A 230 11.66 3.33 -8.07
N ARG A 231 11.74 2.34 -7.16
CA ARG A 231 12.99 1.66 -6.83
C ARG A 231 13.59 0.94 -8.04
N MET A 232 12.76 0.25 -8.83
CA MET A 232 13.19 -0.38 -10.07
C MET A 232 13.78 0.66 -11.05
N LYS A 233 13.10 1.79 -11.26
CA LYS A 233 13.59 2.87 -12.13
C LYS A 233 14.89 3.48 -11.63
N LEU A 234 15.03 3.58 -10.31
CA LEU A 234 16.25 4.04 -9.66
C LEU A 234 17.42 3.08 -9.93
N LYS A 235 17.21 1.77 -9.78
CA LYS A 235 18.22 0.74 -10.11
C LYS A 235 18.66 0.77 -11.56
N MET A 236 17.73 0.96 -12.50
CA MET A 236 18.06 1.14 -13.92
C MET A 236 18.97 2.35 -14.13
N LEU A 237 18.70 3.44 -13.42
CA LEU A 237 19.52 4.65 -13.48
C LEU A 237 20.89 4.45 -12.83
N ALA A 238 20.96 3.74 -11.69
CA ALA A 238 22.20 3.34 -11.04
C ALA A 238 23.10 2.57 -12.01
N HIS A 239 22.53 1.54 -12.64
CA HIS A 239 23.26 0.70 -13.58
C HIS A 239 23.75 1.48 -14.81
N ARG A 240 23.01 2.53 -15.22
CA ARG A 240 23.49 3.43 -16.28
C ARG A 240 24.77 4.16 -15.86
N TYR A 241 24.83 4.70 -14.64
CA TYR A 241 26.03 5.35 -14.12
C TYR A 241 27.18 4.37 -13.94
N GLU A 242 26.92 3.14 -13.49
CA GLU A 242 27.93 2.08 -13.42
C GLU A 242 28.51 1.74 -14.81
N ARG A 243 27.68 1.77 -15.85
CA ARG A 243 28.18 1.58 -17.23
C ARG A 243 29.05 2.74 -17.69
N MET A 244 28.78 3.96 -17.23
CA MET A 244 29.66 5.11 -17.51
C MET A 244 31.02 4.98 -16.82
N LEU A 245 31.08 4.38 -15.63
CA LEU A 245 32.37 4.03 -15.00
C LEU A 245 33.19 3.12 -15.91
N LYS A 246 32.57 2.10 -16.50
CA LYS A 246 33.25 1.15 -17.40
C LYS A 246 33.69 1.76 -18.73
N LEU A 247 33.09 2.89 -19.16
CA LEU A 247 33.52 3.64 -20.34
C LEU A 247 34.83 4.40 -20.12
N CYS A 248 35.30 4.53 -18.87
CA CYS A 248 36.56 5.19 -18.50
C CYS A 248 37.83 4.45 -18.95
N CYS A 249 37.70 3.34 -19.69
CA CYS A 249 38.80 2.52 -20.19
C CYS A 249 39.08 2.69 -21.70
N LEU A 250 38.50 3.68 -22.37
CA LEU A 250 38.64 3.92 -23.82
C LEU A 250 39.60 5.10 -24.13
N GLU A 251 40.17 5.12 -25.35
CA GLU A 251 41.16 6.13 -25.82
C GLU A 251 40.72 7.60 -25.61
N ASP A 252 41.69 8.46 -25.28
CA ASP A 252 41.51 9.81 -24.71
C ASP A 252 40.68 10.80 -25.57
N ASP A 253 40.79 10.74 -26.90
CA ASP A 253 40.23 11.79 -27.76
C ASP A 253 38.70 11.71 -27.95
N TYR A 254 38.10 10.53 -27.83
CA TYR A 254 36.65 10.33 -27.94
C TYR A 254 35.95 10.17 -26.59
N TYR A 255 36.72 9.97 -25.52
CA TYR A 255 36.21 9.68 -24.18
C TYR A 255 35.30 10.79 -23.63
N TYR A 256 35.77 12.05 -23.62
CA TYR A 256 35.01 13.16 -23.02
C TYR A 256 33.72 13.46 -23.78
N ASP A 257 33.71 13.35 -25.11
CA ASP A 257 32.52 13.59 -25.92
C ASP A 257 31.48 12.49 -25.73
N CYS A 258 31.92 11.23 -25.61
CA CYS A 258 31.08 10.10 -25.27
C CYS A 258 30.50 10.26 -23.86
N LEU A 259 31.34 10.52 -22.86
CA LEU A 259 30.94 10.70 -21.46
C LEU A 259 29.96 11.87 -21.30
N ARG A 260 30.22 13.00 -21.95
CA ARG A 260 29.33 14.17 -21.93
C ARG A 260 27.97 13.83 -22.52
N ARG A 261 27.94 13.13 -23.66
CA ARG A 261 26.69 12.71 -24.32
C ARG A 261 25.89 11.80 -23.40
N GLU A 262 26.53 10.78 -22.84
CA GLU A 262 25.89 9.83 -21.92
C GLU A 262 25.41 10.52 -20.64
N LEU A 263 26.24 11.35 -20.02
CA LEU A 263 25.90 12.09 -18.81
C LEU A 263 24.69 13.01 -19.05
N LYS A 264 24.61 13.69 -20.20
CA LYS A 264 23.46 14.54 -20.54
C LYS A 264 22.15 13.73 -20.61
N VAL A 265 22.21 12.51 -21.15
CA VAL A 265 21.05 11.60 -21.18
C VAL A 265 20.70 11.10 -19.77
N ALA A 266 21.69 10.69 -18.98
CA ALA A 266 21.50 10.24 -17.61
C ALA A 266 20.88 11.33 -16.73
N LEU A 267 21.37 12.57 -16.86
CA LEU A 267 20.87 13.73 -16.16
C LEU A 267 19.42 14.04 -16.49
N LYS A 268 19.05 13.96 -17.78
CA LYS A 268 17.66 14.12 -18.19
C LYS A 268 16.76 13.08 -17.54
N GLN A 269 17.17 11.81 -17.56
CA GLN A 269 16.45 10.71 -16.89
C GLN A 269 16.37 10.91 -15.38
N HIS A 270 17.46 11.38 -14.75
CA HIS A 270 17.53 11.64 -13.32
C HIS A 270 16.59 12.78 -12.90
N MET A 271 16.55 13.89 -13.65
CA MET A 271 15.60 14.98 -13.40
C MET A 271 14.14 14.55 -13.55
N GLU A 272 13.84 13.74 -14.57
CA GLU A 272 12.50 13.19 -14.76
C GLU A 272 12.11 12.25 -13.61
N TYR A 273 13.04 11.42 -13.16
CA TYR A 273 12.87 10.58 -11.97
C TYR A 273 12.54 11.43 -10.73
N TRP A 274 13.33 12.47 -10.45
CA TRP A 274 13.12 13.36 -9.30
C TRP A 274 11.76 14.05 -9.32
N ARG A 275 11.25 14.41 -10.50
CA ARG A 275 9.91 15.00 -10.63
C ARG A 275 8.83 14.03 -10.12
N ASN A 276 8.89 12.77 -10.54
CA ASN A 276 7.95 11.73 -10.11
C ASN A 276 8.17 11.33 -8.64
N LEU A 277 9.41 11.38 -8.16
CA LEU A 277 9.76 11.11 -6.78
C LEU A 277 9.09 12.06 -5.79
N ARG A 278 9.01 13.36 -6.13
CA ARG A 278 8.30 14.36 -5.30
C ARG A 278 6.82 14.02 -5.13
N ILE A 279 6.19 13.52 -6.20
CA ILE A 279 4.79 13.08 -6.17
C ILE A 279 4.62 11.91 -5.20
N ILE A 280 5.50 10.91 -5.29
CA ILE A 280 5.46 9.75 -4.39
C ILE A 280 5.76 10.15 -2.95
N LYS A 281 6.69 11.07 -2.70
CA LYS A 281 6.99 11.57 -1.35
C LYS A 281 5.75 12.22 -0.70
N ASP A 282 5.02 13.04 -1.45
CA ASP A 282 3.79 13.67 -0.95
C ASP A 282 2.70 12.62 -0.65
N LEU A 283 2.51 11.65 -1.56
CA LEU A 283 1.58 10.53 -1.37
C LEU A 283 1.92 9.72 -0.11
N VAL A 284 3.17 9.27 0.00
CA VAL A 284 3.67 8.46 1.13
C VAL A 284 3.50 9.23 2.44
N GLY A 285 3.89 10.51 2.47
CA GLY A 285 3.79 11.34 3.67
C GLY A 285 2.36 11.48 4.19
N LYS A 286 1.41 11.79 3.30
CA LYS A 286 -0.01 11.92 3.66
C LYS A 286 -0.61 10.59 4.12
N MET A 287 -0.29 9.49 3.44
CA MET A 287 -0.83 8.17 3.78
C MET A 287 -0.26 7.63 5.09
N PHE A 288 1.05 7.80 5.30
CA PHE A 288 1.70 7.39 6.54
C PHE A 288 1.17 8.18 7.74
N PHE A 289 0.90 9.48 7.58
CA PHE A 289 0.28 10.30 8.62
C PHE A 289 -1.03 9.67 9.12
N VAL A 290 -1.93 9.31 8.20
CA VAL A 290 -3.22 8.69 8.55
C VAL A 290 -3.02 7.36 9.26
N VAL A 291 -2.14 6.50 8.76
CA VAL A 291 -1.85 5.18 9.35
C VAL A 291 -1.23 5.32 10.75
N HIS A 292 -0.29 6.25 10.93
CA HIS A 292 0.43 6.44 12.18
C HIS A 292 -0.49 6.82 13.35
N TYR A 293 -1.28 7.89 13.17
CA TYR A 293 -2.17 8.35 14.23
C TYR A 293 -3.29 7.35 14.51
N PHE A 294 -3.80 6.68 13.48
CA PHE A 294 -4.78 5.62 13.66
C PHE A 294 -4.22 4.42 14.43
N ALA A 295 -2.99 4.00 14.15
CA ALA A 295 -2.35 2.89 14.83
C ALA A 295 -2.14 3.20 16.33
N ILE A 296 -1.60 4.39 16.66
CA ILE A 296 -1.44 4.82 18.06
C ILE A 296 -2.78 4.79 18.80
N PHE A 297 -3.79 5.44 18.22
CA PHE A 297 -5.13 5.52 18.80
C PHE A 297 -5.74 4.13 19.02
N SER A 298 -5.72 3.30 17.98
CA SER A 298 -6.38 2.00 18.00
C SER A 298 -5.68 1.00 18.90
N ILE A 299 -4.34 0.96 18.90
CA ILE A 299 -3.59 0.04 19.77
C ILE A 299 -3.84 0.38 21.24
N GLY A 300 -3.80 1.67 21.61
CA GLY A 300 -4.11 2.11 22.98
C GLY A 300 -5.53 1.74 23.40
N ALA A 301 -6.51 1.97 22.52
CA ALA A 301 -7.92 1.62 22.79
C ALA A 301 -8.14 0.10 22.88
N LEU A 302 -7.45 -0.69 22.06
CA LEU A 302 -7.50 -2.15 22.10
C LEU A 302 -6.87 -2.73 23.36
N PHE A 303 -5.78 -2.15 23.87
CA PHE A 303 -5.22 -2.55 25.17
C PHE A 303 -6.16 -2.23 26.33
N TYR A 304 -6.82 -1.07 26.30
CA TYR A 304 -7.86 -0.75 27.30
C TYR A 304 -8.98 -1.81 27.31
N ILE A 305 -9.50 -2.18 26.13
CA ILE A 305 -10.52 -3.24 26.03
C ILE A 305 -9.97 -4.60 26.50
N SER A 306 -8.72 -4.92 26.19
CA SER A 306 -8.10 -6.20 26.57
C SER A 306 -7.95 -6.37 28.08
N LYS A 307 -7.89 -5.28 28.84
CA LYS A 307 -7.85 -5.32 30.30
C LYS A 307 -9.16 -5.84 30.90
N ASP A 308 -10.30 -5.42 30.34
CA ASP A 308 -11.62 -5.79 30.85
C ASP A 308 -12.08 -7.18 30.37
N ILE A 309 -11.56 -7.63 29.22
CA ILE A 309 -11.92 -8.90 28.59
C ILE A 309 -10.83 -9.92 28.94
N GLY A 310 -11.12 -10.82 29.89
CA GLY A 310 -10.26 -11.98 30.18
C GLY A 310 -9.96 -12.85 28.95
N LEU A 311 -9.11 -13.87 29.10
CA LEU A 311 -8.67 -14.73 27.98
C LEU A 311 -9.86 -15.42 27.29
N ASN A 312 -10.20 -14.95 26.08
CA ASN A 312 -11.31 -15.47 25.26
C ASN A 312 -10.98 -15.30 23.77
N PHE A 313 -11.80 -15.82 22.86
CA PHE A 313 -11.63 -15.64 21.42
C PHE A 313 -11.54 -14.16 21.00
N MET A 314 -12.24 -13.26 21.70
CA MET A 314 -12.11 -11.81 21.47
C MET A 314 -10.71 -11.28 21.76
N SER A 315 -10.02 -11.79 22.80
CA SER A 315 -8.66 -11.37 23.09
C SER A 315 -7.69 -11.80 21.98
N LEU A 316 -7.91 -12.99 21.38
CA LEU A 316 -7.14 -13.44 20.21
C LEU A 316 -7.37 -12.51 19.00
N ALA A 317 -8.61 -12.11 18.74
CA ALA A 317 -8.93 -11.17 17.66
C ALA A 317 -8.32 -9.79 17.89
N ILE A 318 -8.29 -9.31 19.15
CA ILE A 318 -7.63 -8.05 19.51
C ILE A 318 -6.12 -8.13 19.26
N VAL A 319 -5.46 -9.19 19.73
CA VAL A 319 -4.02 -9.40 19.49
C VAL A 319 -3.73 -9.48 17.99
N GLY A 320 -4.54 -10.22 17.23
CA GLY A 320 -4.41 -10.29 15.78
C GLY A 320 -4.53 -8.92 15.11
N THR A 321 -5.47 -8.08 15.57
CA THR A 321 -5.65 -6.72 15.06
C THR A 321 -4.45 -5.83 15.38
N ILE A 322 -3.91 -5.90 16.60
CA ILE A 322 -2.70 -5.13 16.99
C ILE A 322 -1.50 -5.55 16.14
N LEU A 323 -1.26 -6.85 16.00
CA LEU A 323 -0.18 -7.38 15.18
C LEU A 323 -0.32 -6.93 13.72
N PHE A 324 -1.54 -6.95 13.19
CA PHE A 324 -1.83 -6.47 11.84
C PHE A 324 -1.50 -4.97 11.68
N MET A 325 -1.90 -4.11 12.63
CA MET A 325 -1.57 -2.67 12.58
C MET A 325 -0.06 -2.41 12.69
N LEU A 326 0.64 -3.14 13.57
CA LEU A 326 2.09 -3.06 13.70
C LEU A 326 2.79 -3.55 12.42
N GLN A 327 2.29 -4.61 11.80
CA GLN A 327 2.81 -5.12 10.54
C GLN A 327 2.60 -4.10 9.40
N GLU A 328 1.41 -3.49 9.29
CA GLU A 328 1.15 -2.42 8.31
C GLU A 328 2.17 -1.30 8.47
N TYR A 329 2.36 -0.82 9.71
CA TYR A 329 3.31 0.24 10.03
C TYR A 329 4.76 -0.15 9.70
N TYR A 330 5.17 -1.36 10.09
CA TYR A 330 6.51 -1.88 9.82
C TYR A 330 6.79 -1.96 8.32
N VAL A 331 5.85 -2.48 7.53
CA VAL A 331 6.00 -2.60 6.07
C VAL A 331 6.23 -1.23 5.44
N TRP A 332 5.52 -0.19 5.88
CA TRP A 332 5.77 1.18 5.42
C TRP A 332 7.19 1.65 5.72
N CYS A 333 7.63 1.53 6.96
CA CYS A 333 8.97 1.94 7.37
C CYS A 333 10.06 1.17 6.62
N TYR A 334 9.91 -0.15 6.51
CA TYR A 334 10.86 -1.01 5.81
C TYR A 334 10.96 -0.68 4.32
N LEU A 335 9.84 -0.48 3.63
CA LEU A 335 9.85 -0.12 2.21
C LEU A 335 10.53 1.22 1.95
N ILE A 336 10.36 2.17 2.87
CA ILE A 336 10.95 3.50 2.76
C ILE A 336 12.45 3.46 3.03
N ASP A 337 12.91 2.72 4.04
CA ASP A 337 14.34 2.55 4.34
C ASP A 337 15.05 1.85 3.18
N LEU A 338 14.48 0.73 2.70
CA LEU A 338 14.97 0.00 1.54
C LEU A 338 15.10 0.88 0.29
N PHE A 339 14.24 1.89 0.16
CA PHE A 339 14.30 2.83 -0.94
C PHE A 339 15.32 3.96 -0.69
N GLN A 340 15.47 4.44 0.55
CA GLN A 340 16.49 5.41 0.94
C GLN A 340 17.90 4.86 0.74
N ASP A 341 18.13 3.58 1.06
CA ASP A 341 19.43 2.93 0.87
C ASP A 341 19.85 2.88 -0.60
N GLU A 342 18.90 2.62 -1.50
CA GLU A 342 19.16 2.58 -2.96
C GLU A 342 19.48 3.98 -3.51
N VAL A 343 18.84 5.03 -2.99
CA VAL A 343 19.17 6.41 -3.37
C VAL A 343 20.57 6.78 -2.88
N ALA A 344 20.93 6.39 -1.65
CA ALA A 344 22.26 6.61 -1.10
C ALA A 344 23.34 5.88 -1.92
N SER A 345 23.06 4.64 -2.34
CA SER A 345 23.97 3.86 -3.21
C SER A 345 24.26 4.58 -4.53
N ILE A 346 23.27 5.22 -5.15
CA ILE A 346 23.48 5.98 -6.39
C ILE A 346 24.32 7.23 -6.14
N GLY A 347 24.14 7.90 -5.01
CA GLY A 347 25.02 8.99 -4.60
C GLY A 347 26.49 8.54 -4.60
N ASN A 348 26.77 7.37 -4.01
CA ASN A 348 28.11 6.80 -3.98
C ASN A 348 28.65 6.45 -5.37
N ILE A 349 27.85 5.84 -6.24
CA ILE A 349 28.25 5.52 -7.63
C ILE A 349 28.59 6.80 -8.42
N ILE A 350 27.78 7.86 -8.27
CA ILE A 350 28.00 9.14 -8.94
C ILE A 350 29.26 9.83 -8.38
N PHE A 351 29.49 9.74 -7.08
CA PHE A 351 30.71 10.23 -6.46
C PHE A 351 31.95 9.49 -6.98
N GLU A 352 31.90 8.15 -7.04
CA GLU A 352 32.96 7.32 -7.61
C GLU A 352 33.25 7.71 -9.06
N LEU A 353 32.20 7.91 -9.88
CA LEU A 353 32.33 8.39 -11.26
C LEU A 353 33.03 9.75 -11.31
N SER A 354 32.71 10.67 -10.41
CA SER A 354 33.38 11.98 -10.35
C SER A 354 34.87 11.88 -10.00
N SER A 355 35.26 10.83 -9.26
CA SER A 355 36.64 10.62 -8.81
C SER A 355 37.52 9.93 -9.86
N GLN A 356 36.93 9.09 -10.72
CA GLN A 356 37.65 8.29 -11.72
C GLN A 356 37.85 9.02 -13.07
N ILE A 357 37.23 10.18 -13.28
CA ILE A 357 37.44 10.95 -14.52
C ILE A 357 38.90 11.44 -14.58
N PRO A 358 39.68 11.07 -15.61
CA PRO A 358 41.06 11.52 -15.76
C PRO A 358 41.12 13.03 -16.03
N TYR A 359 42.25 13.65 -15.71
CA TYR A 359 42.51 15.07 -16.01
C TYR A 359 43.30 15.19 -17.31
N VAL A 360 42.77 15.96 -18.28
CA VAL A 360 43.46 16.30 -19.52
C VAL A 360 43.56 17.82 -19.65
N GLY A 361 44.79 18.36 -19.64
CA GLY A 361 45.05 19.80 -19.62
C GLY A 361 44.39 20.57 -20.78
N ARG A 362 44.35 19.99 -21.98
CA ARG A 362 43.71 20.60 -23.17
C ARG A 362 42.18 20.76 -23.03
N ARG A 363 41.52 19.96 -22.19
CA ARG A 363 40.07 19.96 -21.96
C ARG A 363 39.71 20.36 -20.52
N HIS A 364 40.52 21.22 -19.91
CA HIS A 364 40.37 21.62 -18.50
C HIS A 364 38.95 22.11 -18.15
N SER A 365 38.37 23.00 -18.98
CA SER A 365 37.02 23.53 -18.76
C SER A 365 35.96 22.42 -18.76
N GLU A 366 36.09 21.45 -19.66
CA GLU A 366 35.17 20.32 -19.78
C GLU A 366 35.25 19.39 -18.57
N TYR A 367 36.48 19.09 -18.14
CA TYR A 367 36.75 18.32 -16.93
C TYR A 367 36.10 18.95 -15.71
N VAL A 368 36.35 20.24 -15.49
CA VAL A 368 35.79 20.98 -14.34
C VAL A 368 34.27 20.97 -14.38
N GLN A 369 33.66 21.19 -15.55
CA GLN A 369 32.20 21.21 -15.69
C GLN A 369 31.57 19.85 -15.37
N ILE A 370 32.10 18.75 -15.92
CA ILE A 370 31.57 17.41 -15.69
C ILE A 370 31.71 17.02 -14.22
N LYS A 371 32.90 17.20 -13.64
CA LYS A 371 33.17 16.85 -12.25
C LYS A 371 32.30 17.65 -11.28
N THR A 372 32.18 18.95 -11.50
CA THR A 372 31.31 19.82 -10.68
C THR A 372 29.86 19.39 -10.78
N SER A 373 29.37 19.07 -11.99
CA SER A 373 27.99 18.59 -12.18
C SER A 373 27.72 17.30 -11.42
N LEU A 374 28.62 16.31 -11.52
CA LEU A 374 28.52 15.03 -10.80
C LEU A 374 28.56 15.23 -9.28
N MET A 375 29.44 16.09 -8.78
CA MET A 375 29.50 16.41 -7.35
C MET A 375 28.20 17.05 -6.86
N ILE A 376 27.65 18.01 -7.60
CA ILE A 376 26.36 18.64 -7.25
C ILE A 376 25.24 17.59 -7.19
N ILE A 377 25.17 16.70 -8.17
CA ILE A 377 24.17 15.62 -8.21
C ILE A 377 24.36 14.67 -7.02
N SER A 378 25.60 14.28 -6.72
CA SER A 378 25.92 13.41 -5.58
C SER A 378 25.49 14.04 -4.25
N ILE A 379 25.82 15.32 -4.03
CA ILE A 379 25.43 16.07 -2.83
C ILE A 379 23.90 16.17 -2.71
N ASN A 380 23.22 16.46 -3.81
CA ASN A 380 21.76 16.55 -3.86
C ASN A 380 21.08 15.20 -3.60
N ASN A 381 21.67 14.09 -4.07
CA ASN A 381 21.16 12.75 -3.78
C ASN A 381 21.35 12.39 -2.30
N GLY A 382 22.52 12.67 -1.72
CA GLY A 382 22.82 12.36 -0.32
C GLY A 382 22.03 13.20 0.70
N SER A 383 21.71 14.46 0.37
CA SER A 383 20.99 15.36 1.28
C SER A 383 19.48 15.46 0.99
N GLY A 384 19.07 15.31 -0.26
CA GLY A 384 17.69 15.59 -0.72
C GLY A 384 16.70 14.46 -0.48
N PHE A 385 17.17 13.24 -0.19
CA PHE A 385 16.32 12.05 -0.14
C PHE A 385 15.98 11.60 1.28
N LYS A 386 15.26 12.44 2.03
CA LYS A 386 14.61 12.03 3.28
C LYS A 386 13.10 12.05 3.09
N MET A 387 12.45 10.91 3.25
CA MET A 387 10.99 10.85 3.32
C MET A 387 10.54 11.27 4.71
N SER A 388 9.73 12.33 4.77
CA SER A 388 9.16 12.85 6.00
C SER A 388 7.64 12.76 5.94
N CYS A 389 7.04 12.43 7.08
CA CYS A 389 5.61 12.46 7.29
C CYS A 389 5.19 13.92 7.52
N CYS A 390 4.81 14.62 6.45
CA CYS A 390 4.38 16.03 6.49
C CYS A 390 5.36 16.97 7.25
N GLY A 391 6.64 16.64 7.27
CA GLY A 391 7.67 17.39 8.02
C GLY A 391 7.74 17.13 9.53
N LEU A 392 6.81 16.36 10.11
CA LEU A 392 6.76 16.10 11.55
C LEU A 392 7.78 15.04 11.99
N PHE A 393 7.84 13.92 11.28
CA PHE A 393 8.71 12.79 11.62
C PHE A 393 9.37 12.21 10.38
N ARG A 394 10.57 11.64 10.55
CA ARG A 394 11.23 10.87 9.50
C ARG A 394 10.66 9.46 9.50
N ILE A 395 10.17 9.02 8.34
CA ILE A 395 9.66 7.67 8.22
C ILE A 395 10.85 6.73 8.09
N SER A 396 11.00 5.83 9.07
CA SER A 396 12.10 4.87 9.15
C SER A 396 11.78 3.76 10.15
N THR A 397 12.51 2.65 10.08
CA THR A 397 12.47 1.55 11.04
C THR A 397 12.78 2.00 12.46
N THR A 398 13.67 3.00 12.64
CA THR A 398 13.92 3.60 13.96
C THR A 398 12.66 4.28 14.55
N GLY A 399 11.85 4.92 13.70
CA GLY A 399 10.55 5.46 14.10
C GLY A 399 9.55 4.39 14.50
N PHE A 400 9.60 3.21 13.88
CA PHE A 400 8.80 2.06 14.29
C PHE A 400 9.22 1.48 15.65
N VAL A 401 10.52 1.37 15.92
CA VAL A 401 11.01 0.95 17.26
C VAL A 401 10.50 1.92 18.33
N SER A 402 10.60 3.22 18.06
CA SER A 402 10.06 4.25 18.98
C SER A 402 8.56 4.09 19.21
N LEU A 403 7.78 3.71 18.20
CA LEU A 403 6.36 3.39 18.34
C LEU A 403 6.14 2.16 19.23
N ILE A 404 6.92 1.08 19.05
CA ILE A 404 6.84 -0.11 19.90
C ILE A 404 7.13 0.25 21.37
N ASP A 405 8.15 1.06 21.62
CA ASP A 405 8.53 1.48 22.98
C ASP A 405 7.38 2.25 23.66
N ILE A 406 6.69 3.13 22.91
CA ILE A 406 5.50 3.84 23.37
C ILE A 406 4.36 2.85 23.67
N VAL A 407 4.09 1.93 22.73
CA VAL A 407 3.05 0.90 22.85
C VAL A 407 3.30 0.02 24.09
N TYR A 408 4.54 -0.42 24.30
CA TYR A 408 4.95 -1.19 25.48
C TYR A 408 4.81 -0.39 26.77
N SER A 409 5.24 0.87 26.78
CA SER A 409 5.13 1.74 27.95
C SER A 409 3.67 1.99 28.36
N VAL A 410 2.79 2.23 27.38
CA VAL A 410 1.34 2.38 27.61
C VAL A 410 0.74 1.08 28.14
N LEU A 411 1.11 -0.07 27.57
CA LEU A 411 0.65 -1.37 28.05
C LEU A 411 1.06 -1.61 29.51
N MET A 412 2.35 -1.41 29.83
CA MET A 412 2.87 -1.57 31.19
C MET A 412 2.20 -0.62 32.19
N PHE A 413 1.95 0.63 31.78
CA PHE A 413 1.21 1.59 32.61
C PHE A 413 -0.23 1.11 32.88
N LEU A 414 -0.95 0.63 31.86
CA LEU A 414 -2.32 0.12 32.00
C LEU A 414 -2.39 -1.13 32.89
N ILE A 415 -1.36 -1.98 32.85
CA ILE A 415 -1.23 -3.15 33.72
C ILE A 415 -0.94 -2.73 35.17
N ASN A 416 -0.08 -1.73 35.40
CA ASN A 416 0.38 -1.34 36.73
C ASN A 416 -0.60 -0.43 37.50
N VAL A 417 -1.33 0.44 36.80
CA VAL A 417 -2.35 1.32 37.40
C VAL A 417 -3.71 0.64 37.53
N GLY A 418 -3.86 -0.49 36.84
CA GLY A 418 -5.07 -1.26 36.77
C GLY A 418 -5.18 -2.33 37.82
#